data_AF-A0A497G5V5-F1
#
_entry.id   AF-A0A497G5V5-F1
#
_cell.length_a   1.000
_cell.length_b   1.000
_cell.length_c   1.000
_cell.angle_alpha   90.00
_cell.angle_beta   90.00
_cell.angle_gamma   90.00
#
_symmetry.space_group_name_H-M   'P 1'
#
loop_
_entity.id
_entity.type
_entity.pdbx_description
1 polymer ?
#
loop_
_entity_poly.entity_id
_entity_poly.type
_entity_poly.pdbx_seq_one_letter_code
_entity_poly.pdbx_strand_id
1 'polypeptide(L)'
;MVDRESREVVRAAREFQRYIVWAIRHAVEEGGVEQMFEEQGVVEFQAPDLARLGADVMVDAEYARYVGDRLEWLRSAGSRPVMKSRLASGFKPVIDRVLRTLPEALREGRRRLVYTKEDAEVKAIFARLLDNVGYNWVREWAVKWSGLHKLPSGTIVDVGAGFGHSTIAVLNHSQCKVVAIDPYPSNLDALLDYIKILGLENRVEVMVGRGEELSRVVKEADAVVAINILHWCVDPLRVLSEAARVAPRMLLLQGTYDDIRSRALNVVTWLLGSSVHPTRAELRRWIRDAGWRIAKYVRFPADTLLLAR
;
A
#
# COMPACT_ATOMS: atom_id res chain seq x y z
N MET A 1 -9.05 -5.80 26.97
CA MET A 1 -10.27 -5.08 26.54
C MET A 1 -9.96 -4.37 25.25
N VAL A 2 -10.65 -4.67 24.15
CA VAL A 2 -10.51 -3.90 22.90
C VAL A 2 -11.25 -2.58 23.11
N ASP A 3 -10.51 -1.48 23.19
CA ASP A 3 -11.05 -0.14 23.39
C ASP A 3 -12.03 0.29 22.27
N ARG A 4 -12.77 1.37 22.53
CA ARG A 4 -13.79 1.90 21.61
C ARG A 4 -13.21 2.24 20.24
N GLU A 5 -11.99 2.76 20.20
CA GLU A 5 -11.28 3.17 18.97
C GLU A 5 -10.93 1.98 18.10
N SER A 6 -10.40 0.92 18.70
CA SER A 6 -10.08 -0.34 18.02
C SER A 6 -11.32 -0.99 17.41
N ARG A 7 -12.48 -0.91 18.06
CA ARG A 7 -13.76 -1.38 17.49
C ARG A 7 -14.19 -0.55 16.28
N GLU A 8 -13.97 0.76 16.32
CA GLU A 8 -14.28 1.66 15.21
C GLU A 8 -13.39 1.39 13.99
N VAL A 9 -12.09 1.15 14.20
CA VAL A 9 -11.15 0.76 13.14
C VAL A 9 -11.55 -0.56 12.49
N VAL A 10 -11.85 -1.59 13.29
CA VAL A 10 -12.30 -2.90 12.76
C VAL A 10 -13.58 -2.75 11.94
N ARG A 11 -14.53 -1.94 12.42
CA ARG A 11 -15.76 -1.67 11.69
C ARG A 11 -15.48 -0.93 10.37
N ALA A 12 -14.65 0.11 10.40
CA ALA A 12 -14.27 0.89 9.23
C ALA A 12 -13.61 0.00 8.17
N ALA A 13 -12.65 -0.85 8.57
CA ALA A 13 -11.97 -1.79 7.68
C ALA A 13 -12.96 -2.76 7.01
N ARG A 14 -13.94 -3.29 7.76
CA ARG A 14 -14.99 -4.17 7.20
C ARG A 14 -15.92 -3.43 6.24
N GLU A 15 -16.33 -2.21 6.57
CA GLU A 15 -17.15 -1.38 5.69
C GLU A 15 -16.39 -1.06 4.39
N PHE A 16 -15.11 -0.69 4.49
CA PHE A 16 -14.25 -0.44 3.34
C PHE A 16 -14.04 -1.67 2.47
N GLN A 17 -13.73 -2.82 3.08
CA GLN A 17 -13.51 -4.07 2.35
C GLN A 17 -14.75 -4.49 1.55
N ARG A 18 -15.93 -4.46 2.17
CA ARG A 18 -17.17 -4.78 1.44
C ARG A 18 -17.42 -3.80 0.29
N TYR A 19 -17.12 -2.53 0.51
CA TYR A 19 -17.31 -1.50 -0.49
C TYR A 19 -16.39 -1.70 -1.71
N ILE A 20 -15.09 -1.91 -1.50
CA ILE A 20 -14.13 -2.05 -2.60
C ILE A 20 -14.37 -3.33 -3.40
N VAL A 21 -14.71 -4.44 -2.74
CA VAL A 21 -15.07 -5.70 -3.42
C VAL A 21 -16.33 -5.51 -4.27
N TRP A 22 -17.38 -4.88 -3.72
CA TRP A 22 -18.57 -4.54 -4.48
C TRP A 22 -18.24 -3.63 -5.67
N ALA A 23 -17.40 -2.60 -5.47
CA ALA A 23 -17.06 -1.65 -6.53
C ALA A 23 -16.28 -2.32 -7.66
N ILE A 24 -15.41 -3.29 -7.36
CA ILE A 24 -14.72 -4.09 -8.38
C ILE A 24 -15.75 -4.91 -9.18
N ARG A 25 -16.63 -5.64 -8.50
CA ARG A 25 -17.68 -6.44 -9.17
C ARG A 25 -18.58 -5.56 -10.04
N HIS A 26 -18.99 -4.41 -9.52
CA HIS A 26 -19.83 -3.45 -10.22
C HIS A 26 -19.13 -2.88 -11.46
N ALA A 27 -17.85 -2.51 -11.35
CA ALA A 27 -17.08 -2.04 -12.50
C ALA A 27 -16.92 -3.13 -13.58
N VAL A 28 -16.75 -4.40 -13.18
CA VAL A 28 -16.72 -5.54 -14.11
C VAL A 28 -18.06 -5.74 -14.82
N GLU A 29 -19.18 -5.62 -14.08
CA GLU A 29 -20.55 -5.74 -14.59
C GLU A 29 -20.91 -4.61 -15.56
N GLU A 30 -20.87 -3.37 -15.07
CA GLU A 30 -21.21 -2.17 -15.84
C GLU A 30 -20.25 -1.97 -17.01
N GLY A 31 -19.00 -2.36 -16.80
CA GLY A 31 -17.97 -2.33 -17.82
C GLY A 31 -18.20 -3.34 -18.93
N GLY A 32 -19.05 -4.36 -18.76
CA GLY A 32 -19.31 -5.39 -19.77
C GLY A 32 -18.08 -6.26 -20.07
N VAL A 33 -17.30 -6.60 -19.03
CA VAL A 33 -16.11 -7.47 -19.16
C VAL A 33 -16.30 -8.85 -18.51
N GLU A 34 -17.51 -9.17 -18.07
CA GLU A 34 -17.87 -10.51 -17.53
C GLU A 34 -17.67 -11.61 -18.56
N GLN A 35 -18.17 -11.41 -19.78
CA GLN A 35 -18.06 -12.35 -20.89
C GLN A 35 -16.60 -12.68 -21.21
N MET A 36 -15.69 -11.71 -21.08
CA MET A 36 -14.26 -11.97 -21.27
C MET A 36 -13.73 -12.99 -20.27
N PHE A 37 -14.14 -12.91 -19.00
CA PHE A 37 -13.71 -13.89 -17.99
C PHE A 37 -14.35 -15.27 -18.19
N GLU A 38 -15.52 -15.34 -18.83
CA GLU A 38 -16.19 -16.61 -19.15
C GLU A 38 -15.57 -17.29 -20.38
N GLU A 39 -15.10 -16.50 -21.35
CA GLU A 39 -14.57 -16.98 -22.62
C GLU A 39 -13.06 -17.19 -22.59
N GLN A 40 -12.33 -16.33 -21.87
CA GLN A 40 -10.87 -16.29 -21.86
C GLN A 40 -10.32 -16.73 -20.50
N GLY A 41 -9.26 -17.53 -20.54
CA GLY A 41 -8.47 -17.83 -19.37
C GLY A 41 -7.81 -16.56 -18.84
N VAL A 42 -7.69 -16.39 -17.52
CA VAL A 42 -7.10 -15.14 -16.97
C VAL A 42 -5.65 -14.89 -17.42
N VAL A 43 -4.95 -15.91 -17.92
CA VAL A 43 -3.61 -15.80 -18.51
C VAL A 43 -3.62 -15.22 -19.93
N GLU A 44 -4.77 -15.23 -20.60
CA GLU A 44 -4.94 -14.78 -22.00
C GLU A 44 -5.28 -13.28 -22.08
N PHE A 45 -5.61 -12.64 -20.96
CA PHE A 45 -5.89 -11.21 -20.90
C PHE A 45 -4.64 -10.38 -21.22
N GLN A 46 -4.83 -9.17 -21.73
CA GLN A 46 -3.75 -8.22 -21.99
C GLN A 46 -2.99 -7.80 -20.70
N ALA A 47 -3.67 -7.86 -19.55
CA ALA A 47 -3.07 -7.71 -18.23
C ALA A 47 -3.37 -8.95 -17.37
N PRO A 48 -2.60 -10.04 -17.54
CA PRO A 48 -2.91 -11.32 -16.89
C PRO A 48 -2.80 -11.24 -15.36
N ASP A 49 -1.87 -10.46 -14.84
CA ASP A 49 -1.73 -10.22 -13.40
C ASP A 49 -2.96 -9.53 -12.80
N LEU A 50 -3.51 -8.52 -13.50
CA LEU A 50 -4.72 -7.83 -13.09
C LEU A 50 -5.94 -8.74 -13.20
N ALA A 51 -6.05 -9.52 -14.28
CA ALA A 51 -7.14 -10.46 -14.48
C ALA A 51 -7.15 -11.52 -13.39
N ARG A 52 -6.01 -12.14 -13.07
CA ARG A 52 -5.86 -13.08 -11.95
C ARG A 52 -6.21 -12.44 -10.62
N LEU A 53 -5.68 -11.25 -10.34
CA LEU A 53 -5.94 -10.54 -9.10
C LEU A 53 -7.44 -10.20 -8.93
N GLY A 54 -8.08 -9.70 -10.00
CA GLY A 54 -9.50 -9.41 -10.03
C GLY A 54 -10.35 -10.67 -9.85
N ALA A 55 -10.01 -11.74 -10.56
CA ALA A 55 -10.66 -13.04 -10.47
C ALA A 55 -10.62 -13.61 -9.05
N ASP A 56 -9.45 -13.62 -8.43
CA ASP A 56 -9.27 -14.12 -7.06
C ASP A 56 -10.10 -13.30 -6.06
N VAL A 57 -10.19 -11.98 -6.22
CA VAL A 57 -11.06 -11.14 -5.38
C VAL A 57 -12.55 -11.50 -5.57
N MET A 58 -12.98 -11.79 -6.80
CA MET A 58 -14.37 -12.18 -7.08
C MET A 58 -14.70 -13.57 -6.54
N VAL A 59 -13.76 -14.51 -6.62
CA VAL A 59 -13.91 -15.87 -6.09
C VAL A 59 -13.92 -15.87 -4.56
N ASP A 60 -12.99 -15.16 -3.92
CA ASP A 60 -12.97 -15.01 -2.45
C ASP A 60 -14.26 -14.41 -1.90
N ALA A 61 -14.89 -13.53 -2.68
CA ALA A 61 -16.13 -12.85 -2.35
C ALA A 61 -17.39 -13.58 -2.85
N GLU A 62 -17.25 -14.81 -3.37
CA GLU A 62 -18.33 -15.67 -3.86
C GLU A 62 -19.21 -15.00 -4.93
N TYR A 63 -18.63 -14.07 -5.71
CA TYR A 63 -19.28 -13.52 -6.91
C TYR A 63 -19.08 -14.42 -8.13
N ALA A 64 -18.02 -15.21 -8.13
CA ALA A 64 -17.67 -16.12 -9.20
C ALA A 64 -17.02 -17.40 -8.64
N ARG A 65 -16.84 -18.39 -9.51
CA ARG A 65 -15.99 -19.56 -9.27
C ARG A 65 -15.11 -19.82 -10.49
N TYR A 66 -13.96 -20.44 -10.28
CA TYR A 66 -13.13 -20.89 -11.41
C TYR A 66 -13.76 -22.09 -12.13
N VAL A 67 -13.65 -22.09 -13.46
CA VAL A 67 -13.90 -23.23 -14.35
C VAL A 67 -12.68 -23.38 -15.25
N GLY A 68 -11.72 -24.21 -14.82
CA GLY A 68 -10.37 -24.17 -15.40
C GLY A 68 -9.66 -22.88 -14.99
N ASP A 69 -9.20 -22.11 -15.97
CA ASP A 69 -8.58 -20.78 -15.77
C ASP A 69 -9.54 -19.61 -16.08
N ARG A 70 -10.80 -19.91 -16.39
CA ARG A 70 -11.91 -18.98 -16.65
C ARG A 70 -12.79 -18.82 -15.42
N LEU A 71 -13.72 -17.87 -15.44
CA LEU A 71 -14.72 -17.68 -14.39
C LEU A 71 -16.13 -18.03 -14.85
N GLU A 72 -16.93 -18.51 -13.90
CA GLU A 72 -18.38 -18.56 -13.99
C GLU A 72 -18.96 -17.61 -12.93
N TRP A 73 -19.78 -16.65 -13.36
CA TRP A 73 -20.39 -15.66 -12.47
C TRP A 73 -21.61 -16.24 -11.75
N LEU A 74 -21.64 -16.12 -10.42
CA LEU A 74 -22.68 -16.69 -9.56
C LEU A 74 -23.77 -15.67 -9.21
N ARG A 75 -23.42 -14.37 -9.17
CA ARG A 75 -24.35 -13.28 -8.82
C ARG A 75 -23.86 -11.92 -9.32
N SER A 76 -24.81 -11.01 -9.57
CA SER A 76 -24.54 -9.61 -9.85
C SER A 76 -23.96 -8.87 -8.65
N ALA A 77 -23.40 -7.67 -8.86
CA ALA A 77 -22.87 -6.84 -7.77
C ALA A 77 -23.92 -6.58 -6.68
N GLY A 78 -25.18 -6.44 -7.06
CA GLY A 78 -26.28 -6.09 -6.19
C GLY A 78 -26.19 -4.64 -5.69
N SER A 79 -26.89 -4.34 -4.60
CA SER A 79 -26.99 -2.97 -4.07
C SER A 79 -25.68 -2.47 -3.48
N ARG A 80 -25.37 -1.18 -3.74
CA ARG A 80 -24.20 -0.49 -3.20
C ARG A 80 -24.14 -0.56 -1.66
N PRO A 81 -23.07 -1.12 -1.05
CA PRO A 81 -22.95 -1.19 0.39
C PRO A 81 -22.90 0.18 1.06
N VAL A 82 -23.56 0.30 2.20
CA VAL A 82 -23.49 1.51 3.03
C VAL A 82 -22.17 1.51 3.81
N MET A 83 -21.43 2.61 3.69
CA MET A 83 -20.24 2.89 4.51
C MET A 83 -20.51 4.17 5.30
N LYS A 84 -20.67 4.00 6.62
CA LYS A 84 -21.07 5.01 7.60
C LYS A 84 -19.87 5.54 8.39
N SER A 85 -18.79 4.76 8.49
CA SER A 85 -17.59 5.16 9.22
C SER A 85 -16.89 6.32 8.53
N ARG A 86 -16.59 7.38 9.30
CA ARG A 86 -15.79 8.52 8.83
C ARG A 86 -14.36 8.12 8.48
N LEU A 87 -13.82 7.10 9.15
CA LEU A 87 -12.48 6.57 8.89
C LEU A 87 -12.35 5.97 7.48
N ALA A 88 -13.46 5.49 6.89
CA ALA A 88 -13.44 4.82 5.58
C ALA A 88 -14.18 5.60 4.48
N SER A 89 -15.11 6.50 4.83
CA SER A 89 -15.95 7.20 3.84
C SER A 89 -15.14 8.05 2.85
N GLY A 90 -13.99 8.59 3.27
CA GLY A 90 -13.11 9.39 2.43
C GLY A 90 -12.55 8.64 1.22
N PHE A 91 -12.52 7.30 1.24
CA PHE A 91 -12.02 6.51 0.12
C PHE A 91 -12.98 6.47 -1.07
N LYS A 92 -14.31 6.60 -0.87
CA LYS A 92 -15.30 6.35 -1.94
C LYS A 92 -14.98 7.09 -3.25
N PRO A 93 -14.74 8.41 -3.26
CA PRO A 93 -14.54 9.14 -4.51
C PRO A 93 -13.28 8.68 -5.25
N VAL A 94 -12.25 8.28 -4.51
CA VAL A 94 -10.98 7.78 -5.06
C VAL A 94 -11.18 6.39 -5.65
N ILE A 95 -11.79 5.47 -4.89
CA ILE A 95 -12.05 4.10 -5.34
C ILE A 95 -12.94 4.09 -6.59
N ASP A 96 -14.05 4.84 -6.57
CA ASP A 96 -14.95 4.93 -7.72
C ASP A 96 -14.22 5.47 -8.95
N ARG A 97 -13.36 6.47 -8.76
CA ARG A 97 -12.62 7.07 -9.86
C ARG A 97 -11.59 6.13 -10.47
N VAL A 98 -10.85 5.39 -9.64
CA VAL A 98 -9.84 4.45 -10.13
C VAL A 98 -10.51 3.24 -10.80
N LEU A 99 -11.54 2.67 -10.17
CA LEU A 99 -12.20 1.45 -10.67
C LEU A 99 -13.01 1.68 -11.94
N ARG A 100 -13.42 2.91 -12.26
CA ARG A 100 -13.94 3.24 -13.60
C ARG A 100 -12.97 2.93 -14.75
N THR A 101 -11.67 2.81 -14.46
CA THR A 101 -10.65 2.44 -15.45
C THR A 101 -10.39 0.94 -15.54
N LEU A 102 -10.96 0.14 -14.63
CA LEU A 102 -10.76 -1.32 -14.57
C LEU A 102 -11.15 -2.04 -15.87
N PRO A 103 -12.32 -1.77 -16.50
CA PRO A 103 -12.73 -2.51 -17.70
C PRO A 103 -11.77 -2.33 -18.88
N GLU A 104 -11.28 -1.11 -19.08
CA GLU A 104 -10.30 -0.81 -20.11
C GLU A 104 -8.95 -1.46 -19.80
N ALA A 105 -8.50 -1.42 -18.55
CA ALA A 105 -7.26 -2.07 -18.14
C ALA A 105 -7.30 -3.59 -18.38
N LEU A 106 -8.45 -4.23 -18.18
CA LEU A 106 -8.65 -5.65 -18.48
C LEU A 106 -8.65 -5.93 -19.99
N ARG A 107 -9.32 -5.09 -20.79
CA ARG A 107 -9.41 -5.24 -22.25
C ARG A 107 -8.10 -5.02 -22.97
N GLU A 108 -7.35 -4.01 -22.54
CA GLU A 108 -6.27 -3.44 -23.35
C GLU A 108 -4.93 -3.42 -22.63
N GLY A 109 -4.89 -3.83 -21.35
CA GLY A 109 -3.69 -3.79 -20.52
C GLY A 109 -3.24 -2.38 -20.13
N ARG A 110 -3.99 -1.33 -20.50
CA ARG A 110 -3.61 0.07 -20.30
C ARG A 110 -3.98 0.57 -18.91
N ARG A 111 -3.01 1.17 -18.21
CA ARG A 111 -3.21 1.87 -16.93
C ARG A 111 -3.29 3.38 -17.16
N ARG A 112 -4.48 3.98 -16.99
CA ARG A 112 -4.66 5.43 -17.22
C ARG A 112 -4.06 6.30 -16.12
N LEU A 113 -4.13 5.83 -14.87
CA LEU A 113 -3.84 6.63 -13.67
C LEU A 113 -2.50 6.27 -13.03
N VAL A 114 -1.48 5.96 -13.83
CA VAL A 114 -0.14 5.60 -13.31
C VAL A 114 0.48 6.78 -12.56
N TYR A 115 0.72 6.62 -11.26
CA TYR A 115 1.16 7.69 -10.35
C TYR A 115 2.56 8.24 -10.65
N THR A 116 3.39 7.46 -11.34
CA THR A 116 4.75 7.85 -11.70
C THR A 116 4.78 8.97 -12.75
N LYS A 117 3.62 9.31 -13.33
CA LYS A 117 3.46 10.49 -14.18
C LYS A 117 3.34 11.71 -13.28
N GLU A 118 4.07 12.78 -13.57
CA GLU A 118 3.95 14.10 -12.92
C GLU A 118 2.65 14.83 -13.35
N ASP A 119 1.54 14.09 -13.39
CA ASP A 119 0.21 14.61 -13.64
C ASP A 119 -0.44 14.99 -12.31
N ALA A 120 -0.79 16.27 -12.16
CA ALA A 120 -1.30 16.82 -10.91
C ALA A 120 -2.61 16.16 -10.46
N GLU A 121 -3.47 15.74 -11.39
CA GLU A 121 -4.72 15.08 -11.07
C GLU A 121 -4.47 13.67 -10.54
N VAL A 122 -3.59 12.90 -11.19
CA VAL A 122 -3.20 11.57 -10.73
C VAL A 122 -2.52 11.64 -9.35
N LYS A 123 -1.63 12.60 -9.15
CA LYS A 123 -0.98 12.84 -7.84
C LYS A 123 -2.02 13.19 -6.77
N ALA A 124 -3.03 14.00 -7.07
CA ALA A 124 -4.09 14.33 -6.13
C ALA A 124 -4.97 13.11 -5.78
N ILE A 125 -5.28 12.24 -6.75
CA ILE A 125 -5.99 10.97 -6.51
C ILE A 125 -5.16 10.09 -5.58
N PHE A 126 -3.86 9.95 -5.87
CA PHE A 126 -2.95 9.14 -5.06
C PHE A 126 -2.76 9.71 -3.65
N ALA A 127 -2.60 11.02 -3.51
CA ALA A 127 -2.52 11.69 -2.22
C ALA A 127 -3.77 11.44 -1.37
N ARG A 128 -4.98 11.53 -1.94
CA ARG A 128 -6.23 11.21 -1.24
C ARG A 128 -6.38 9.74 -0.88
N LEU A 129 -5.79 8.82 -1.66
CA LEU A 129 -5.73 7.40 -1.29
C LEU A 129 -4.87 7.20 -0.04
N LEU A 130 -3.73 7.90 0.03
CA LEU A 130 -2.77 7.77 1.14
C LEU A 130 -3.19 8.55 2.39
N ASP A 131 -3.82 9.71 2.22
CA ASP A 131 -4.28 10.60 3.27
C ASP A 131 -5.67 10.19 3.78
N ASN A 132 -5.71 9.05 4.44
CA ASN A 132 -6.90 8.55 5.08
C ASN A 132 -6.67 8.34 6.58
N VAL A 133 -7.60 8.83 7.40
CA VAL A 133 -7.52 8.76 8.87
C VAL A 133 -7.26 7.33 9.37
N GLY A 134 -7.97 6.34 8.84
CA GLY A 134 -7.79 4.94 9.23
C GLY A 134 -6.39 4.42 8.86
N TYR A 135 -5.88 4.76 7.68
CA TYR A 135 -4.55 4.33 7.27
C TYR A 135 -3.42 5.08 8.02
N ASN A 136 -3.61 6.37 8.32
CA ASN A 136 -2.71 7.15 9.17
C ASN A 136 -2.56 6.48 10.54
N TRP A 137 -3.65 6.02 11.16
CA TRP A 137 -3.58 5.27 12.43
C TRP A 137 -2.81 3.95 12.33
N VAL A 138 -2.96 3.23 11.21
CA VAL A 138 -2.16 2.00 10.97
C VAL A 138 -0.66 2.32 10.96
N ARG A 139 -0.26 3.45 10.35
CA ARG A 139 1.15 3.91 10.34
C ARG A 139 1.64 4.24 11.75
N GLU A 140 0.88 5.04 12.50
CA GLU A 140 1.21 5.41 13.89
C GLU A 140 1.39 4.17 14.77
N TRP A 141 0.46 3.20 14.67
CA TRP A 141 0.56 1.94 15.39
C TRP A 141 1.77 1.11 14.97
N ALA A 142 2.11 1.07 13.69
CA ALA A 142 3.29 0.35 13.21
C ALA A 142 4.58 0.93 13.82
N VAL A 143 4.72 2.26 13.82
CA VAL A 143 5.85 2.97 14.44
C VAL A 143 5.90 2.70 15.94
N LYS A 144 4.79 2.87 16.65
CA LYS A 144 4.74 2.60 18.10
C LYS A 144 5.07 1.14 18.42
N TRP A 145 4.45 0.19 17.74
CA TRP A 145 4.65 -1.24 17.98
C TRP A 145 6.10 -1.68 17.71
N SER A 146 6.73 -1.14 16.66
CA SER A 146 8.12 -1.46 16.30
C SER A 146 9.12 -1.15 17.43
N GLY A 147 8.78 -0.21 18.32
CA GLY A 147 9.67 0.25 19.36
C GLY A 147 10.62 1.37 18.90
N LEU A 148 10.51 1.86 17.66
CA LEU A 148 11.32 2.99 17.18
C LEU A 148 11.13 4.26 18.03
N HIS A 149 9.95 4.45 18.61
CA HIS A 149 9.67 5.51 19.59
C HIS A 149 10.57 5.48 20.86
N LYS A 150 11.25 4.36 21.11
CA LYS A 150 12.15 4.18 22.27
C LYS A 150 13.60 4.57 21.97
N LEU A 151 13.93 4.90 20.72
CA LEU A 151 15.23 5.46 20.38
C LEU A 151 15.32 6.86 21.02
N PRO A 152 16.30 7.11 21.93
CA PRO A 152 16.35 8.35 22.70
C PRO A 152 16.66 9.57 21.81
N SER A 153 17.55 9.38 20.84
CA SER A 153 17.90 10.31 19.76
C SER A 153 18.58 9.50 18.66
N GLY A 154 18.68 10.05 17.45
CA GLY A 154 19.28 9.37 16.30
C GLY A 154 18.68 9.78 14.97
N THR A 155 18.98 9.01 13.93
CA THR A 155 18.51 9.22 12.56
C THR A 155 17.69 8.02 12.10
N ILE A 156 16.47 8.27 11.63
CA ILE A 156 15.60 7.28 11.00
C ILE A 156 15.45 7.64 9.54
N VAL A 157 15.61 6.68 8.64
CA VAL A 157 15.35 6.88 7.21
C VAL A 157 13.94 6.41 6.89
N ASP A 158 13.13 7.24 6.23
CA ASP A 158 11.83 6.86 5.68
C ASP A 158 11.96 6.64 4.17
N VAL A 159 11.91 5.37 3.73
CA VAL A 159 12.12 4.98 2.33
C VAL A 159 10.78 4.92 1.60
N GLY A 160 10.64 5.72 0.54
CA GLY A 160 9.38 5.91 -0.17
C GLY A 160 8.42 6.79 0.65
N ALA A 161 8.93 7.92 1.13
CA ALA A 161 8.22 8.83 2.02
C ALA A 161 6.93 9.40 1.40
N GLY A 162 6.82 9.44 0.07
CA GLY A 162 5.67 9.98 -0.64
C GLY A 162 5.35 11.40 -0.15
N PHE A 163 4.07 11.64 0.14
CA PHE A 163 3.59 12.92 0.67
C PHE A 163 3.82 13.09 2.19
N GLY A 164 4.62 12.22 2.81
CA GLY A 164 5.10 12.40 4.18
C GLY A 164 4.34 11.70 5.29
N HIS A 165 3.25 10.98 5.01
CA HIS A 165 2.40 10.37 6.05
C HIS A 165 3.14 9.39 6.96
N SER A 166 4.09 8.61 6.44
CA SER A 166 4.96 7.73 7.25
C SER A 166 5.98 8.54 8.06
N THR A 167 6.58 9.56 7.45
CA THR A 167 7.52 10.49 8.10
C THR A 167 6.86 11.18 9.30
N ILE A 168 5.63 11.69 9.15
CA ILE A 168 4.85 12.32 10.21
C ILE A 168 4.60 11.34 11.36
N ALA A 169 4.22 10.09 11.05
CA ALA A 169 4.02 9.07 12.08
C ALA A 169 5.30 8.76 12.88
N VAL A 170 6.47 8.78 12.22
CA VAL A 170 7.76 8.68 12.91
C VAL A 170 8.02 9.87 13.81
N LEU A 171 7.76 11.09 13.34
CA LEU A 171 7.97 12.32 14.11
C LEU A 171 7.05 12.44 15.33
N ASN A 172 5.79 11.99 15.21
CA ASN A 172 4.80 11.99 16.29
C ASN A 172 5.18 11.05 17.45
N HIS A 173 6.00 10.04 17.17
CA HIS A 173 6.32 9.00 18.14
C HIS A 173 7.79 8.94 18.52
N SER A 174 8.70 9.63 17.85
CA SER A 174 10.13 9.61 18.18
C SER A 174 10.66 11.03 18.39
N GLN A 175 11.86 11.14 18.97
CA GLN A 175 12.66 12.38 19.00
C GLN A 175 13.78 12.38 17.94
N CYS A 176 13.87 11.33 17.12
CA CYS A 176 14.89 11.18 16.07
C CYS A 176 14.72 12.22 14.95
N LYS A 177 15.81 12.53 14.25
CA LYS A 177 15.72 13.17 12.95
C LYS A 177 15.24 12.15 11.92
N VAL A 178 14.50 12.61 10.93
CA VAL A 178 14.04 11.77 9.82
C VAL A 178 14.70 12.23 8.53
N VAL A 179 15.31 11.30 7.81
CA VAL A 179 15.73 11.49 6.42
C VAL A 179 14.69 10.83 5.52
N ALA A 180 13.86 11.64 4.89
CA ALA A 180 12.79 11.19 4.02
C ALA A 180 13.28 11.06 2.57
N ILE A 181 13.12 9.88 1.99
CA ILE A 181 13.60 9.53 0.65
C ILE A 181 12.41 9.22 -0.26
N ASP A 182 12.32 9.90 -1.39
CA ASP A 182 11.36 9.59 -2.46
C ASP A 182 11.97 9.91 -3.83
N PRO A 183 11.67 9.14 -4.89
CA PRO A 183 12.22 9.41 -6.22
C PRO A 183 11.57 10.63 -6.91
N TYR A 184 10.43 11.12 -6.43
CA TYR A 184 9.70 12.23 -7.04
C TYR A 184 9.85 13.51 -6.19
N PRO A 185 10.54 14.54 -6.71
CA PRO A 185 10.70 15.81 -6.00
C PRO A 185 9.37 16.43 -5.56
N SER A 186 8.33 16.36 -6.40
CA SER A 186 7.00 16.92 -6.09
C SER A 186 6.33 16.28 -4.86
N ASN A 187 6.65 15.03 -4.54
CA ASN A 187 6.16 14.37 -3.33
C ASN A 187 6.86 14.95 -2.09
N LEU A 188 8.18 15.18 -2.19
CA LEU A 188 9.00 15.74 -1.12
C LEU A 188 8.66 17.22 -0.87
N ASP A 189 8.34 17.99 -1.91
CA ASP A 189 7.87 19.37 -1.78
C ASP A 189 6.59 19.44 -0.93
N ALA A 190 5.63 18.55 -1.19
CA ALA A 190 4.40 18.46 -0.40
C ALA A 190 4.67 18.05 1.07
N LEU A 191 5.62 17.13 1.29
CA LEU A 191 6.08 16.79 2.64
C LEU A 191 6.70 18.01 3.34
N LEU A 192 7.59 18.75 2.67
CA LEU A 192 8.23 19.94 3.24
C LEU A 192 7.20 21.01 3.63
N ASP A 193 6.21 21.27 2.78
CA ASP A 193 5.11 22.19 3.09
C ASP A 193 4.36 21.76 4.36
N TYR A 194 4.06 20.47 4.49
CA TYR A 194 3.37 19.94 5.67
C TYR A 194 4.22 20.04 6.94
N ILE A 195 5.50 19.68 6.85
CA ILE A 195 6.46 19.76 7.97
C ILE A 195 6.65 21.20 8.44
N LYS A 196 6.66 22.16 7.51
CA LYS A 196 6.71 23.59 7.80
C LYS A 196 5.49 24.07 8.57
N ILE A 197 4.28 23.66 8.13
CA ILE A 197 3.03 23.98 8.83
C ILE A 197 3.04 23.43 10.27
N LEU A 198 3.67 22.28 10.48
CA LEU A 198 3.80 21.66 11.81
C LEU A 198 4.97 22.20 12.65
N GLY A 199 5.84 23.07 12.11
CA GLY A 199 7.03 23.58 12.78
C GLY A 199 8.07 22.50 13.09
N LEU A 200 8.17 21.49 12.23
CA LEU A 200 9.05 20.32 12.41
C LEU A 200 10.27 20.35 11.47
N GLU A 201 10.57 21.48 10.82
CA GLU A 201 11.59 21.56 9.76
C GLU A 201 12.98 21.16 10.26
N ASN A 202 13.29 21.48 11.52
CA ASN A 202 14.58 21.16 12.14
C ASN A 202 14.80 19.66 12.39
N ARG A 203 13.77 18.83 12.19
CA ARG A 203 13.80 17.38 12.41
C ARG A 203 13.71 16.56 11.13
N VAL A 204 13.55 17.19 9.97
CA VAL A 204 13.36 16.49 8.70
C VAL A 204 14.35 16.98 7.67
N GLU A 205 15.06 16.04 7.06
CA GLU A 205 15.81 16.23 5.84
C GLU A 205 15.13 15.44 4.72
N VAL A 206 15.04 16.02 3.53
CA VAL A 206 14.51 15.31 2.35
C VAL A 206 15.65 15.05 1.37
N MET A 207 15.69 13.85 0.78
CA MET A 207 16.62 13.57 -0.32
C MET A 207 15.90 12.86 -1.46
N VAL A 208 16.10 13.34 -2.67
CA VAL A 208 15.59 12.69 -3.88
C VAL A 208 16.41 11.42 -4.12
N GLY A 209 15.75 10.27 -4.15
CA GLY A 209 16.43 9.00 -4.32
C GLY A 209 15.50 7.81 -4.43
N ARG A 210 16.04 6.70 -4.93
CA ARG A 210 15.35 5.40 -5.00
C ARG A 210 15.75 4.52 -3.83
N GLY A 211 14.81 3.75 -3.29
CA GLY A 211 15.10 2.80 -2.22
C GLY A 211 16.11 1.73 -2.66
N GLU A 212 16.11 1.38 -3.95
CA GLU A 212 17.04 0.44 -4.59
C GLU A 212 18.50 0.93 -4.63
N GLU A 213 18.72 2.21 -4.32
CA GLU A 213 20.03 2.87 -4.31
C GLU A 213 20.29 3.61 -2.99
N LEU A 214 19.59 3.22 -1.92
CA LEU A 214 19.57 3.96 -0.66
C LEU A 214 20.97 4.22 -0.07
N SER A 215 21.92 3.29 -0.19
CA SER A 215 23.28 3.46 0.34
C SER A 215 24.14 4.50 -0.41
N ARG A 216 23.67 4.96 -1.57
CA ARG A 216 24.28 6.07 -2.30
C ARG A 216 23.97 7.41 -1.66
N VAL A 217 22.75 7.57 -1.14
CA VAL A 217 22.25 8.85 -0.58
C VAL A 217 22.37 8.91 0.94
N VAL A 218 22.21 7.78 1.64
CA VAL A 218 22.37 7.69 3.10
C VAL A 218 23.49 6.70 3.41
N LYS A 219 24.47 7.12 4.23
CA LYS A 219 25.60 6.26 4.61
C LYS A 219 25.30 5.40 5.84
N GLU A 220 24.67 5.99 6.85
CA GLU A 220 24.41 5.33 8.12
C GLU A 220 23.16 5.93 8.78
N ALA A 221 22.37 5.10 9.43
CA ALA A 221 21.19 5.45 10.21
C ALA A 221 20.93 4.41 11.31
N ASP A 222 20.19 4.80 12.34
CA ASP A 222 19.84 3.90 13.45
C ASP A 222 18.73 2.92 13.08
N ALA A 223 17.84 3.33 12.17
CA ALA A 223 16.76 2.51 11.64
C ALA A 223 16.27 2.99 10.28
N VAL A 224 15.64 2.06 9.56
CA VAL A 224 14.87 2.33 8.34
C VAL A 224 13.38 2.08 8.60
N VAL A 225 12.52 2.89 8.00
CA VAL A 225 11.08 2.68 7.91
C VAL A 225 10.72 2.50 6.44
N ALA A 226 9.96 1.46 6.13
CA ALA A 226 9.37 1.24 4.81
C ALA A 226 7.93 0.77 5.00
N ILE A 227 6.97 1.58 4.56
CA ILE A 227 5.55 1.33 4.77
C ILE A 227 4.84 1.23 3.42
N ASN A 228 4.48 0.01 3.03
CA ASN A 228 3.75 -0.32 1.81
C ASN A 228 4.42 0.23 0.54
N ILE A 229 5.76 0.15 0.48
CA ILE A 229 6.54 0.67 -0.66
C ILE A 229 7.04 -0.43 -1.60
N LEU A 230 7.20 -1.67 -1.13
CA LEU A 230 7.93 -2.70 -1.89
C LEU A 230 7.24 -3.02 -3.24
N HIS A 231 5.92 -3.07 -3.25
CA HIS A 231 5.13 -3.31 -4.48
C HIS A 231 5.14 -2.14 -5.48
N TRP A 232 5.72 -0.98 -5.13
CA TRP A 232 5.95 0.14 -6.04
C TRP A 232 7.37 0.14 -6.62
N CYS A 233 8.27 -0.65 -6.04
CA CYS A 233 9.67 -0.73 -6.44
C CYS A 233 9.87 -1.72 -7.59
N VAL A 234 10.91 -1.47 -8.39
CA VAL A 234 11.28 -2.38 -9.50
C VAL A 234 11.96 -3.63 -8.95
N ASP A 235 12.81 -3.45 -7.93
CA ASP A 235 13.50 -4.56 -7.25
C ASP A 235 13.28 -4.47 -5.73
N PRO A 236 12.21 -5.10 -5.21
CA PRO A 236 11.91 -5.11 -3.77
C PRO A 236 13.03 -5.71 -2.91
N LEU A 237 13.73 -6.73 -3.40
CA LEU A 237 14.82 -7.37 -2.68
C LEU A 237 16.02 -6.42 -2.57
N ARG A 238 16.30 -5.64 -3.63
CA ARG A 238 17.34 -4.62 -3.60
C ARG A 238 17.05 -3.55 -2.55
N VAL A 239 15.81 -3.08 -2.43
CA VAL A 239 15.44 -2.11 -1.37
C VAL A 239 15.78 -2.65 0.02
N LEU A 240 15.40 -3.90 0.31
CA LEU A 240 15.71 -4.54 1.60
C LEU A 240 17.22 -4.70 1.80
N SER A 241 17.96 -5.03 0.75
CA SER A 241 19.41 -5.20 0.79
C SER A 241 20.15 -3.89 1.02
N GLU A 242 19.70 -2.79 0.41
CA GLU A 242 20.25 -1.46 0.65
C GLU A 242 19.92 -0.96 2.06
N ALA A 243 18.68 -1.18 2.53
CA ALA A 243 18.29 -0.88 3.90
C ALA A 243 19.21 -1.58 4.92
N ALA A 244 19.59 -2.84 4.66
CA ALA A 244 20.48 -3.61 5.51
C ALA A 244 21.90 -3.03 5.59
N ARG A 245 22.35 -2.31 4.55
CA ARG A 245 23.67 -1.66 4.52
C ARG A 245 23.71 -0.37 5.32
N VAL A 246 22.59 0.34 5.39
CA VAL A 246 22.53 1.67 6.02
C VAL A 246 22.09 1.63 7.48
N ALA A 247 21.35 0.60 7.91
CA ALA A 247 20.84 0.54 9.28
C ALA A 247 20.80 -0.90 9.84
N PRO A 248 20.95 -1.06 11.17
CA PRO A 248 20.85 -2.37 11.83
C PRO A 248 19.41 -2.84 12.09
N ARG A 249 18.42 -1.96 11.91
CA ARG A 249 17.00 -2.22 12.19
C ARG A 249 16.11 -1.66 11.10
N MET A 250 15.00 -2.34 10.84
CA MET A 250 14.00 -1.87 9.89
C MET A 250 12.58 -2.15 10.38
N LEU A 251 11.72 -1.14 10.35
CA LEU A 251 10.27 -1.32 10.38
C LEU A 251 9.79 -1.53 8.95
N LEU A 252 9.18 -2.68 8.69
CA LEU A 252 8.56 -2.99 7.41
C LEU A 252 7.06 -3.26 7.63
N LEU A 253 6.21 -2.45 7.03
CA LEU A 253 4.78 -2.76 6.88
C LEU A 253 4.53 -3.03 5.40
N GLN A 254 3.97 -4.19 5.06
CA GLN A 254 3.75 -4.55 3.66
C GLN A 254 2.49 -5.42 3.50
N GLY A 255 1.54 -4.97 2.68
CA GLY A 255 0.40 -5.77 2.24
C GLY A 255 0.87 -7.02 1.49
N THR A 256 0.15 -8.12 1.67
CA THR A 256 0.49 -9.43 1.06
C THR A 256 -0.68 -10.00 0.27
N TYR A 257 -0.38 -10.71 -0.82
CA TYR A 257 -1.38 -11.32 -1.70
C TYR A 257 -2.32 -12.28 -0.96
N ASP A 258 -1.78 -13.01 0.01
CA ASP A 258 -2.49 -13.99 0.84
C ASP A 258 -3.34 -13.33 1.94
N ASP A 259 -3.37 -12.00 2.03
CA ASP A 259 -4.34 -11.29 2.85
C ASP A 259 -5.53 -10.85 1.99
N ILE A 260 -6.58 -11.68 1.99
CA ILE A 260 -7.86 -11.45 1.32
C ILE A 260 -8.43 -10.05 1.64
N ARG A 261 -8.16 -9.52 2.84
CA ARG A 261 -8.66 -8.19 3.23
C ARG A 261 -7.96 -7.04 2.48
N SER A 262 -6.69 -7.24 2.11
CA SER A 262 -5.87 -6.27 1.39
C SER A 262 -5.87 -6.48 -0.12
N ARG A 263 -6.17 -7.70 -0.59
CA ARG A 263 -6.12 -8.10 -2.00
C ARG A 263 -6.97 -7.20 -2.90
N ALA A 264 -8.19 -6.86 -2.47
CA ALA A 264 -9.06 -5.96 -3.23
C ALA A 264 -8.46 -4.54 -3.39
N LEU A 265 -7.74 -4.04 -2.37
CA LEU A 265 -7.04 -2.75 -2.49
C LEU A 265 -5.88 -2.83 -3.49
N ASN A 266 -5.28 -4.02 -3.66
CA ASN A 266 -4.23 -4.18 -4.65
C ASN A 266 -4.73 -4.04 -6.09
N VAL A 267 -6.00 -4.33 -6.40
CA VAL A 267 -6.58 -4.02 -7.72
C VAL A 267 -6.48 -2.51 -7.99
N VAL A 268 -6.84 -1.71 -6.98
CA VAL A 268 -6.79 -0.24 -7.06
C VAL A 268 -5.36 0.27 -7.16
N THR A 269 -4.43 -0.22 -6.31
CA THR A 269 -3.04 0.21 -6.39
C THR A 269 -2.36 -0.26 -7.68
N TRP A 270 -2.74 -1.40 -8.24
CA TRP A 270 -2.21 -1.89 -9.52
C TRP A 270 -2.62 -0.94 -10.65
N LEU A 271 -3.89 -0.52 -10.69
CA LEU A 271 -4.39 0.47 -11.66
C LEU A 271 -3.69 1.83 -11.53
N LEU A 272 -3.18 2.15 -10.34
CA LEU A 272 -2.37 3.34 -10.06
C LEU A 272 -0.87 3.16 -10.36
N GLY A 273 -0.44 1.97 -10.80
CA GLY A 273 0.93 1.73 -11.26
C GLY A 273 1.77 0.80 -10.40
N SER A 274 1.26 0.28 -9.29
CA SER A 274 2.00 -0.71 -8.51
C SER A 274 2.01 -2.10 -9.16
N SER A 275 2.84 -3.00 -8.64
CA SER A 275 2.81 -4.43 -8.93
C SER A 275 1.79 -5.16 -8.05
N VAL A 276 1.54 -6.43 -8.37
CA VAL A 276 0.81 -7.33 -7.46
C VAL A 276 1.61 -7.48 -6.17
N HIS A 277 0.93 -7.43 -5.02
CA HIS A 277 1.56 -7.62 -3.72
C HIS A 277 2.28 -8.97 -3.65
N PRO A 278 3.41 -9.07 -2.92
CA PRO A 278 4.05 -10.36 -2.71
C PRO A 278 3.18 -11.28 -1.87
N THR A 279 3.31 -12.59 -2.05
CA THR A 279 2.85 -13.56 -1.04
C THR A 279 3.67 -13.41 0.25
N ARG A 280 3.15 -13.91 1.38
CA ARG A 280 3.90 -13.94 2.64
C ARG A 280 5.17 -14.79 2.52
N ALA A 281 5.13 -15.84 1.71
CA ALA A 281 6.28 -16.71 1.46
C ALA A 281 7.38 -15.97 0.70
N GLU A 282 7.03 -15.21 -0.34
CA GLU A 282 7.97 -14.38 -1.09
C GLU A 282 8.55 -13.26 -0.26
N LEU A 283 7.71 -12.55 0.50
CA LEU A 283 8.18 -11.48 1.39
C LEU A 283 9.21 -12.01 2.41
N ARG A 284 8.94 -13.17 3.03
CA ARG A 284 9.89 -13.81 3.96
C ARG A 284 11.18 -14.27 3.27
N ARG A 285 11.08 -14.78 2.04
CA ARG A 285 12.25 -15.11 1.21
C ARG A 285 13.10 -13.86 0.98
N TRP A 286 12.52 -12.77 0.51
CA TRP A 286 13.25 -11.52 0.29
C TRP A 286 13.91 -10.96 1.56
N ILE A 287 13.19 -10.98 2.69
CA ILE A 287 13.74 -10.56 3.98
C ILE A 287 14.99 -11.38 4.34
N ARG A 288 14.91 -12.71 4.25
CA ARG A 288 16.04 -13.59 4.57
C ARG A 288 17.20 -13.38 3.59
N ASP A 289 16.92 -13.32 2.30
CA ASP A 289 17.94 -13.20 1.26
C ASP A 289 18.66 -11.84 1.32
N ALA A 290 17.99 -10.79 1.81
CA ALA A 290 18.60 -9.49 2.15
C ALA A 290 19.39 -9.50 3.47
N GLY A 291 19.47 -10.62 4.19
CA GLY A 291 20.24 -10.77 5.42
C GLY A 291 19.55 -10.26 6.69
N TRP A 292 18.23 -10.11 6.67
CA TRP A 292 17.45 -9.70 7.83
C TRP A 292 16.91 -10.88 8.64
N ARG A 293 16.80 -10.71 9.96
CA ARG A 293 16.02 -11.57 10.85
C ARG A 293 14.74 -10.85 11.29
N ILE A 294 13.63 -11.57 11.31
CA ILE A 294 12.36 -11.07 11.88
C ILE A 294 12.48 -11.10 13.41
N ALA A 295 12.65 -9.93 14.03
CA ALA A 295 12.71 -9.79 15.48
C ALA A 295 11.31 -9.76 16.11
N LYS A 296 10.33 -9.16 15.41
CA LYS A 296 8.92 -9.16 15.82
C LYS A 296 8.03 -9.18 14.58
N TYR A 297 6.82 -9.73 14.72
CA TYR A 297 5.79 -9.75 13.68
C TYR A 297 4.41 -9.53 14.30
N VAL A 298 3.63 -8.62 13.71
CA VAL A 298 2.22 -8.41 14.01
C VAL A 298 1.43 -8.49 12.70
N ARG A 299 0.28 -9.17 12.78
CA ARG A 299 -0.60 -9.41 11.63
C ARG A 299 -1.78 -8.45 11.55
N PHE A 300 -2.13 -7.77 12.64
CA PHE A 300 -3.28 -6.88 12.72
C PHE A 300 -2.87 -5.50 13.24
N PRO A 301 -3.29 -4.39 12.58
CA PRO A 301 -4.25 -4.34 11.47
C PRO A 301 -3.68 -4.67 10.09
N ALA A 302 -2.36 -4.77 9.95
CA ALA A 302 -1.66 -5.16 8.72
C ALA A 302 -0.42 -6.01 9.07
N ASP A 303 0.16 -6.68 8.06
CA ASP A 303 1.42 -7.39 8.20
C ASP A 303 2.57 -6.38 8.43
N THR A 304 3.00 -6.29 9.69
CA THR A 304 4.04 -5.37 10.18
C THR A 304 5.15 -6.17 10.85
N LEU A 305 6.39 -5.92 10.43
CA LEU A 305 7.58 -6.64 10.86
C LEU A 305 8.60 -5.65 11.42
N LEU A 306 9.21 -6.02 12.54
CA LEU A 306 10.48 -5.43 12.97
C LEU A 306 11.59 -6.38 12.54
N LEU A 307 12.48 -5.89 11.69
CA LEU A 307 13.65 -6.59 11.20
C LEU A 307 14.89 -6.11 11.95
N ALA A 308 15.80 -7.03 12.22
CA ALA A 308 17.08 -6.76 12.85
C ALA A 308 18.18 -7.59 12.19
N ARG A 309 19.40 -7.07 12.20
CA ARG A 309 20.62 -7.82 11.87
C ARG A 309 21.27 -8.35 13.15
#